data_AF-A0A2K3M6P4-F1
#
_entry.id   AF-A0A2K3M6P4-F1
#
_cell.length_a   1.000
_cell.length_b   1.000
_cell.length_c   1.000
_cell.angle_alpha   90.00
_cell.angle_beta   90.00
_cell.angle_gamma   90.00
#
_symmetry.space_group_name_H-M   'P 1'
#
loop_
_entity.id
_entity.type
_entity.pdbx_description
1 polymer ?
#
loop_
_entity_poly.entity_id
_entity_poly.type
_entity_poly.pdbx_seq_one_letter_code
_entity_poly.pdbx_strand_id
1 'polypeptide(L)' 'VAGQTSGINFAGPQNKYSAITQAQQDGCTGNYRIFDSPYGNFLVPVVPTHAELA' A
#
# COMPACT_ATOMS: atom_id res chain seq x y z
N VAL A 1 9.74 12.09 21.28
CA VAL A 1 10.26 11.32 20.14
C VAL A 1 9.60 11.88 18.89
N ALA A 2 10.36 12.49 17.99
CA ALA A 2 9.81 13.16 16.82
C ALA A 2 9.45 12.09 15.77
N GLY A 3 8.17 11.97 15.44
CA GLY A 3 7.70 11.12 14.36
C GLY A 3 8.25 11.65 13.05
N GLN A 4 9.23 10.95 12.48
CA GLN A 4 9.69 11.18 11.12
C GLN A 4 8.61 10.69 10.17
N THR A 5 7.63 11.56 9.88
CA THR A 5 6.89 11.49 8.63
C THR A 5 7.86 11.91 7.53
N SER A 6 8.67 10.96 7.08
CA SER A 6 9.43 11.12 5.84
C SER A 6 8.45 11.52 4.77
N GLY A 7 8.51 12.78 4.37
CA GLY A 7 7.74 13.31 3.26
C GLY A 7 8.10 12.51 2.03
N ILE A 8 7.27 11.53 1.70
CA ILE A 8 7.31 10.91 0.39
C ILE A 8 6.74 11.99 -0.54
N ASN A 9 7.65 12.76 -1.14
CA ASN A 9 7.32 13.59 -2.29
C ASN A 9 6.95 12.62 -3.41
N PHE A 10 5.68 12.23 -3.50
CA PHE A 10 5.18 11.43 -4.60
C PHE A 10 5.11 12.32 -5.84
N ALA A 11 6.24 12.47 -6.54
CA ALA A 11 6.36 13.25 -7.77
C ALA A 11 5.74 12.51 -8.99
N GLY A 12 4.55 11.95 -8.81
CA GLY A 12 3.78 11.26 -9.84
C GLY A 12 2.33 11.10 -9.38
N PRO A 13 1.37 10.82 -10.28
CA PRO A 13 -0.01 10.58 -9.90
C PRO A 13 -0.06 9.44 -8.87
N GLN A 14 -0.39 9.79 -7.63
CA GLN A 14 -0.67 8.83 -6.57
C GLN A 14 -2.01 8.18 -6.88
N ASN A 15 -1.94 7.02 -7.51
CA ASN A 15 -3.08 6.16 -7.71
C ASN A 15 -2.73 4.76 -7.19
N LYS A 16 -3.74 3.91 -7.10
CA LYS A 16 -3.59 2.53 -6.63
C LYS A 16 -2.52 1.72 -7.37
N TYR A 17 -2.29 1.97 -8.66
CA TYR A 17 -1.29 1.24 -9.44
C TYR A 17 0.14 1.61 -9.02
N SER A 18 0.40 2.90 -8.79
CA SER A 18 1.70 3.35 -8.27
C SER A 18 2.02 2.71 -6.92
N ALA A 19 1.03 2.62 -6.02
CA ALA A 19 1.19 1.98 -4.71
C ALA A 19 1.47 0.47 -4.81
N ILE A 20 0.79 -0.24 -5.72
CA ILE A 20 1.03 -1.67 -5.97
C ILE A 20 2.46 -1.91 -6.47
N THR A 21 2.90 -1.14 -7.48
CA THR A 21 4.25 -1.27 -8.05
C THR A 21 5.32 -1.02 -6.98
N GLN A 22 5.13 0.00 -6.15
CA GLN A 22 6.07 0.29 -5.07
C GLN A 22 6.13 -0.85 -4.04
N ALA A 23 4.98 -1.35 -3.58
CA ALA A 23 4.95 -2.47 -2.63
C ALA A 23 5.64 -3.73 -3.20
N GLN A 24 5.52 -3.98 -4.49
CA GLN A 24 6.19 -5.09 -5.16
C GLN A 24 7.71 -4.87 -5.26
N GLN A 25 8.16 -3.65 -5.58
CA GLN A 25 9.58 -3.29 -5.58
C GLN A 25 10.21 -3.40 -4.19
N ASP A 26 9.47 -3.01 -3.17
CA ASP A 26 9.88 -3.09 -1.76
C ASP A 26 9.85 -4.53 -1.21
N GLY A 27 9.40 -5.51 -2.01
CA GLY A 27 9.34 -6.92 -1.62
C GLY A 27 8.29 -7.23 -0.55
N CYS A 28 7.21 -6.44 -0.49
CA CYS A 28 6.12 -6.69 0.44
C CYS A 28 5.37 -7.98 0.07
N THR A 29 5.35 -8.94 1.00
CA THR A 29 4.71 -10.26 0.81
C THR A 29 3.38 -10.41 1.57
N GLY A 30 2.90 -9.34 2.19
CA GLY A 30 1.66 -9.33 2.96
C GLY A 30 0.40 -9.37 2.09
N ASN A 31 -0.74 -9.66 2.72
CA ASN A 31 -2.05 -9.56 2.07
C ASN A 31 -2.57 -8.13 2.19
N TYR A 32 -2.94 -7.55 1.06
CA TYR A 32 -3.44 -6.17 1.00
C TYR A 32 -4.74 -6.10 0.22
N ARG A 33 -5.66 -5.28 0.72
CA ARG A 33 -6.80 -4.83 -0.07
C ARG A 33 -6.44 -3.55 -0.81
N ILE A 34 -6.71 -3.55 -2.11
CA ILE A 34 -6.54 -2.39 -2.98
C ILE A 34 -7.88 -1.67 -3.10
N PHE A 35 -7.91 -0.36 -2.85
CA PHE A 35 -9.10 0.47 -3.07
C PHE A 35 -8.71 1.90 -3.39
N ASP A 36 -9.64 2.64 -4.00
CA ASP A 36 -9.42 4.05 -4.29
C ASP A 36 -9.79 4.87 -3.04
N SER A 37 -8.76 5.39 -2.38
CA SER A 37 -8.91 6.11 -1.12
C SER A 37 -8.70 7.60 -1.36
N PRO A 38 -9.64 8.48 -0.96
CA PRO A 38 -9.44 9.92 -1.04
C PRO A 38 -8.31 10.40 -0.10
N TYR A 39 -7.83 9.53 0.79
CA TYR A 39 -6.77 9.82 1.76
C TYR A 39 -5.40 9.27 1.34
N GLY A 40 -5.27 8.69 0.13
CA GLY A 40 -3.99 8.18 -0.38
C GLY A 40 -3.54 6.82 0.18
N ASN A 41 -4.33 6.19 1.05
CA ASN A 41 -4.08 4.83 1.54
C ASN A 41 -4.65 3.81 0.55
N PHE A 42 -3.92 3.51 -0.52
CA PHE A 42 -4.39 2.61 -1.58
C PHE A 42 -4.21 1.13 -1.28
N LEU A 43 -3.32 0.80 -0.34
CA LEU A 43 -3.06 -0.56 0.14
C LEU A 43 -3.32 -0.62 1.63
N VAL A 44 -4.27 -1.44 2.08
CA VAL A 44 -4.51 -1.69 3.50
C VAL A 44 -4.23 -3.15 3.81
N PRO A 45 -3.38 -3.44 4.82
CA PRO A 45 -3.16 -4.81 5.28
C PRO A 45 -4.47 -5.46 5.70
N VAL A 46 -4.68 -6.71 5.30
CA VAL A 46 -5.84 -7.50 5.70
C VAL A 46 -5.41 -8.85 6.23
N VAL A 47 -6.22 -9.41 7.13
CA VAL A 47 -6.11 -10.83 7.47
C VAL A 47 -6.60 -11.61 6.25
N PRO A 48 -5.78 -12.51 5.67
CA PRO A 48 -6.21 -13.33 4.55
C PRO A 48 -7.43 -14.18 4.94
N THR A 49 -8.33 -14.33 4.00
CA THR A 49 -9.48 -15.23 4.08
C THR A 49 -9.03 -16.68 3.85
N HIS A 50 -9.84 -17.65 4.25
CA HIS A 50 -9.55 -19.07 4.01
C HIS A 50 -9.38 -19.38 2.50
N ALA A 51 -10.01 -18.61 1.61
CA ALA A 51 -9.88 -18.78 0.16
C ALA A 51 -8.50 -18.35 -0.37
N GLU A 52 -7.80 -17.45 0.34
CA GLU A 52 -6.46 -16.94 -0.03
C GLU A 52 -5.33 -17.79 0.57
N LEU A 53 -5.66 -18.74 1.45
CA LEU A 53 -4.72 -19.62 2.16
C LEU A 53 -4.61 -21.03 1.55
N ALA A 54 -5.44 -21.34 0.54
CA ALA A 54 -5.58 -22.67 -0.06
C ALA A 54 -4.60 -22.92 -1.21
#